data_AF-A0A7X9I7G9-F1
#
_entry.id   AF-A0A7X9I7G9-F1
#
_cell.length_a   1.000
_cell.length_b   1.000
_cell.length_c   1.000
_cell.angle_alpha   90.00
_cell.angle_beta   90.00
_cell.angle_gamma   90.00
#
_symmetry.space_group_name_H-M   'P 1'
#
loop_
_entity.id
_entity.type
_entity.pdbx_description
1 polymer ?
#
loop_
_entity_poly.entity_id
_entity_poly.type
_entity_poly.pdbx_seq_one_letter_code
_entity_poly.pdbx_strand_id
1 'polypeptide(L)'
;MKSGGKLNVKIRKEVYDLIIEISDNGIGRQKAAEMKGESTGKGLKVMDELYRICNKYYDEKIGSEITDLFDRDGTPLGTRV
;
A
#
# COMPACT_ATOMS: atom_id res chain seq x y z
N MET A 1 19.74 6.04 -17.99
CA MET A 1 19.01 6.98 -17.10
C MET A 1 18.55 6.19 -15.88
N LYS A 2 18.88 6.62 -14.66
CA LYS A 2 18.16 6.12 -13.47
C LYS A 2 16.80 6.80 -13.50
N SER A 3 15.72 6.04 -13.70
CA SER A 3 14.38 6.58 -13.49
C SER A 3 14.29 7.00 -12.02
N GLY A 4 13.90 8.25 -11.76
CA GLY A 4 13.67 8.72 -10.40
C GLY A 4 12.55 7.93 -9.70
N GLY A 5 12.37 8.18 -8.41
CA GLY A 5 11.22 7.68 -7.67
C GLY A 5 9.92 8.25 -8.25
N LYS A 6 8.93 7.39 -8.46
CA LYS A 6 7.61 7.71 -8.97
C LYS A 6 6.57 7.18 -7.99
N LEU A 7 5.67 8.07 -7.58
CA LEU A 7 4.45 7.73 -6.83
C LEU A 7 3.25 7.97 -7.76
N ASN A 8 2.34 7.01 -7.81
CA ASN A 8 1.07 7.11 -8.49
C ASN A 8 -0.06 7.00 -7.48
N VAL A 9 -1.02 7.92 -7.57
CA VAL A 9 -2.24 7.90 -6.77
C VAL A 9 -3.41 7.87 -7.74
N LYS A 10 -4.23 6.83 -7.65
CA LYS A 10 -5.39 6.64 -8.50
C LYS A 10 -6.64 6.51 -7.63
N ILE A 11 -7.61 7.38 -7.87
CA ILE A 11 -8.90 7.38 -7.19
C ILE A 11 -9.95 7.02 -8.22
N ARG A 12 -10.75 5.99 -7.95
CA ARG A 12 -11.83 5.56 -8.83
C ARG A 12 -13.04 5.13 -8.01
N LYS A 13 -14.22 5.38 -8.55
CA LYS A 13 -15.46 4.80 -8.04
C LYS A 13 -15.72 3.49 -8.75
N GLU A 14 -15.90 2.42 -8.00
CA GLU A 14 -16.50 1.17 -8.44
C GLU A 14 -17.99 1.18 -8.10
N VAL A 15 -18.74 0.14 -8.49
CA VAL A 15 -20.21 0.15 -8.40
C VAL A 15 -20.70 0.46 -6.99
N TYR A 16 -20.01 -0.10 -5.98
CA TYR A 16 -20.37 0.05 -4.57
C TYR A 16 -19.31 0.76 -3.72
N ASP A 17 -18.08 0.91 -4.24
CA ASP A 17 -16.92 1.29 -3.42
C ASP A 17 -16.13 2.46 -4.02
N LEU A 18 -15.49 3.25 -3.15
CA LEU A 18 -14.44 4.18 -3.55
C LEU A 18 -13.09 3.50 -3.38
N ILE A 19 -12.37 3.29 -4.49
CA ILE A 19 -11.04 2.69 -4.46
C ILE A 19 -9.98 3.78 -4.58
N ILE A 20 -9.07 3.79 -3.62
CA ILE A 20 -7.86 4.62 -3.60
C ILE A 20 -6.68 3.67 -3.72
N GLU A 21 -5.92 3.77 -4.80
CA GLU A 21 -4.74 2.96 -5.07
C GLU A 21 -3.51 3.88 -5.03
N ILE A 22 -2.53 3.52 -4.22
CA ILE A 22 -1.24 4.22 -4.11
C ILE A 22 -0.16 3.23 -4.53
N SER A 23 0.61 3.55 -5.56
CA SER A 23 1.73 2.71 -5.99
C SER A 23 3.02 3.49 -6.16
N ASP A 24 4.14 2.90 -5.76
CA ASP A 24 5.49 3.43 -5.96
C ASP A 24 6.32 2.49 -6.84
N ASN A 25 7.41 2.98 -7.43
CA ASN A 25 8.37 2.18 -8.21
C ASN A 25 9.66 1.85 -7.43
N GLY A 26 9.58 1.83 -6.10
CA GLY A 26 10.71 1.60 -5.21
C GLY A 26 11.10 0.12 -5.09
N ILE A 27 11.84 -0.20 -4.03
CA ILE A 27 12.40 -1.54 -3.82
C ILE A 27 11.37 -2.59 -3.34
N GLY A 28 10.13 -2.16 -3.05
CA GLY A 28 9.12 -2.99 -2.39
C GLY A 28 9.31 -3.10 -0.88
N ARG A 29 8.23 -3.39 -0.17
CA ARG A 29 8.17 -3.48 1.29
C ARG A 29 8.88 -4.71 1.83
N GLN A 30 8.71 -5.88 1.20
CA GLN A 30 9.39 -7.12 1.63
C GLN A 30 10.91 -6.94 1.62
N LYS A 31 11.47 -6.45 0.51
CA LYS A 31 12.92 -6.22 0.40
C LYS A 31 13.42 -5.13 1.34
N ALA A 32 12.61 -4.08 1.58
CA ALA A 32 12.94 -3.05 2.58
C ALA A 32 12.99 -3.60 4.02
N ALA A 33 12.11 -4.55 4.36
CA ALA A 33 12.09 -5.20 5.67
C ALA A 33 13.32 -6.10 5.89
N GLU A 34 13.75 -6.84 4.85
CA GLU A 34 14.98 -7.65 4.86
C GLU A 34 16.23 -6.78 5.08
N MET A 35 16.23 -5.56 4.54
CA MET A 35 17.34 -4.60 4.69
C MET A 35 17.41 -3.90 6.06
N LYS A 36 16.57 -4.30 7.03
CA LYS A 36 16.49 -3.72 8.40
C LYS A 36 16.44 -2.18 8.41
N GLY A 37 15.72 -1.58 7.47
CA GLY A 37 15.50 -0.12 7.45
C GLY A 37 14.69 0.37 8.66
N GLU A 38 14.76 1.67 8.96
CA GLU A 38 14.09 2.35 10.08
C GLU A 38 12.53 2.38 10.02
N SER A 39 11.89 1.40 9.38
CA SER A 39 10.44 1.31 9.37
C SER A 39 9.91 0.82 10.72
N THR A 40 9.25 1.70 11.46
CA THR A 40 8.65 1.34 12.75
C THR A 40 7.36 0.53 12.62
N GLY A 41 6.79 0.41 11.41
CA GLY A 41 5.50 -0.24 11.16
C GLY A 41 4.29 0.45 11.81
N LYS A 42 4.49 1.55 12.56
CA LYS A 42 3.44 2.21 13.35
C LYS A 42 2.35 2.82 12.49
N GLY A 43 2.69 3.35 11.32
CA GLY A 43 1.70 3.95 10.40
C GLY A 43 0.63 2.95 9.96
N LEU A 44 1.01 1.73 9.60
CA LEU A 44 0.04 0.69 9.25
C LEU A 44 -0.82 0.28 10.45
N LYS A 45 -0.21 0.14 11.65
CA LYS A 45 -0.98 -0.16 12.87
C LYS A 45 -2.04 0.90 13.16
N VAL A 46 -1.72 2.17 12.96
CA VAL A 46 -2.69 3.27 13.10
C VAL A 46 -3.82 3.14 12.08
N MET A 47 -3.51 2.78 10.83
CA MET A 47 -4.54 2.53 9.81
C MET A 47 -5.42 1.33 10.15
N ASP A 48 -4.84 0.23 10.65
CA ASP A 48 -5.60 -0.95 11.10
C ASP A 48 -6.56 -0.59 12.24
N GLU A 49 -6.12 0.24 13.19
CA GLU A 49 -6.98 0.74 14.27
C GLU A 49 -8.10 1.64 13.74
N LEU A 50 -7.82 2.50 12.76
CA LEU A 50 -8.81 3.32 12.08
C LEU A 50 -9.87 2.45 11.39
N TYR A 51 -9.45 1.45 10.60
CA TYR A 51 -10.37 0.52 9.96
C TYR A 51 -11.25 -0.20 10.99
N ARG A 52 -10.66 -0.66 12.10
CA ARG A 52 -11.40 -1.29 13.20
C ARG A 52 -12.46 -0.37 13.80
N ILE A 53 -12.13 0.91 14.03
CA ILE A 53 -13.07 1.90 14.55
C ILE A 53 -14.18 2.12 13.54
N CYS A 54 -13.85 2.42 12.28
CA CYS A 54 -14.86 2.66 11.24
C CYS A 54 -15.78 1.47 11.07
N ASN A 55 -15.23 0.26 10.97
CA ASN A 55 -16.00 -0.97 10.79
C ASN A 55 -16.86 -1.35 12.01
N LYS A 56 -16.58 -0.77 13.19
CA LYS A 56 -17.40 -0.94 14.40
C LYS A 56 -18.58 0.03 14.46
N TYR A 57 -18.39 1.27 14.00
CA TYR A 57 -19.38 2.34 14.14
C TYR A 57 -20.19 2.61 12.86
N TYR A 58 -19.73 2.14 11.70
CA TYR A 58 -20.40 2.29 10.42
C TYR A 58 -20.68 0.93 9.78
N ASP A 59 -21.77 0.88 9.01
CA ASP A 59 -22.18 -0.32 8.28
C ASP A 59 -21.25 -0.59 7.10
N GLU A 60 -20.80 0.46 6.44
CA GLU A 60 -19.81 0.44 5.36
C GLU A 60 -18.46 -0.06 5.89
N LYS A 61 -17.96 -1.15 5.29
CA LYS A 61 -16.67 -1.72 5.67
C LYS A 61 -15.55 -1.13 4.83
N ILE A 62 -14.49 -0.69 5.50
CA ILE A 62 -13.28 -0.15 4.88
C ILE A 62 -12.06 -0.99 5.26
N GLY A 63 -11.04 -0.93 4.42
CA GLY A 63 -9.76 -1.60 4.63
C GLY A 63 -8.74 -1.21 3.56
N SER A 64 -7.59 -1.87 3.58
CA SER A 64 -6.59 -1.81 2.51
C SER A 64 -5.90 -3.16 2.34
N GLU A 65 -5.33 -3.37 1.16
CA GLU A 65 -4.51 -4.53 0.84
C GLU A 65 -3.15 -4.05 0.34
N ILE A 66 -2.07 -4.63 0.86
CA ILE A 66 -0.72 -4.24 0.45
C ILE A 66 -0.15 -5.35 -0.41
N THR A 67 0.28 -5.01 -1.62
CA THR A 67 0.90 -5.93 -2.58
C THR A 67 2.28 -5.43 -2.98
N ASP A 68 3.32 -6.24 -2.78
CA ASP A 68 4.62 -6.01 -3.39
C ASP A 68 4.57 -6.37 -4.90
N LEU A 69 5.05 -5.46 -5.74
CA LEU A 69 5.03 -5.60 -7.20
C LEU A 69 6.37 -6.17 -7.67
N PHE A 70 6.32 -7.09 -8.63
CA PHE A 70 7.50 -7.72 -9.24
C PHE A 70 7.36 -7.77 -10.76
N ASP A 71 8.48 -7.75 -11.47
CA ASP A 71 8.51 -8.06 -12.90
C ASP A 71 8.45 -9.58 -13.16
N ARG A 72 8.53 -9.97 -14.44
CA ARG A 72 8.47 -11.38 -14.85
C ARG A 72 9.67 -12.20 -14.35
N ASP A 73 10.78 -11.55 -14.05
CA ASP A 73 12.03 -12.16 -13.62
C ASP A 73 12.15 -12.16 -12.07
N GLY A 74 11.12 -11.70 -11.36
CA GLY A 74 11.09 -11.61 -9.90
C GLY A 74 11.81 -10.38 -9.33
N THR A 75 12.17 -9.40 -10.17
CA THR A 75 12.77 -8.15 -9.72
C THR A 75 11.69 -7.26 -9.10
N PRO A 76 11.92 -6.68 -7.91
CA PRO A 76 10.95 -5.76 -7.31
C PRO A 76 10.71 -4.52 -8.18
N LEU A 77 9.43 -4.20 -8.37
CA LEU A 77 8.93 -3.03 -9.10
C LEU A 77 8.23 -2.01 -8.20
N GLY A 78 8.19 -2.23 -6.89
CA GLY A 78 7.65 -1.31 -5.89
C GLY A 78 6.53 -1.91 -5.07
N THR A 79 5.69 -1.05 -4.47
CA THR A 79 4.56 -1.47 -3.62
C THR A 79 3.28 -0.86 -4.15
N ARG A 80 2.16 -1.57 -3.99
CA ARG A 80 0.81 -1.04 -4.17
C ARG A 80 -0.01 -1.22 -2.89
N VAL A 81 -0.74 -0.18 -2.52
CA VAL A 81 -1.75 -0.17 -1.45
C VAL A 81 -3.08 0.24 -2.03
#